data_AF-A0A084Q9L4-F1
#
_entry.id   AF-A0A084Q9L4-F1
#
_cell.length_a   1.000
_cell.length_b   1.000
_cell.length_c   1.000
_cell.angle_alpha   90.00
_cell.angle_beta   90.00
_cell.angle_gamma   90.00
#
_symmetry.space_group_name_H-M   'P 1'
#
loop_
_entity.id
_entity.type
_entity.pdbx_description
1 polymer ?
#
loop_
_entity_poly.entity_id
_entity_poly.type
_entity_poly.pdbx_seq_one_letter_code
_entity_poly.pdbx_strand_id
1 'polypeptide(L)'
;MASRHRSNPSSDPYARDHLSILTLASSFAPTPADGSRLLSQADALARMTLELNLRQVGLQASRLEEDIKALVQCTGEDRRFRAEHEGRVNEIWREILAVKARMADVNGGQETLGTVKEDVERYQYEMEGCQRETARMIEHFKQEMAGFREMCYSLATQLDQFQAAAETQAYSTSTQSQDVPALERKTWKFPPVADVKVALTPASSQESQAPGTSTEPISHPRQTTYKPEQTQPLSNKRNTRSTAQQAAKKRIQEALGSTRRWNHDHKTTNLKDSVFVANYLKQQSKRDPAMAVLIQRALRKRVCRRRPHSKSPPETLEDFCKDVRWRDVIATVEEELIKAESEAVKALR
;
A
#
# COMPACT_ATOMS: atom_id res chain seq x y z
N MET A 1 -50.82 -6.70 -7.55
CA MET A 1 -50.94 -5.55 -8.46
C MET A 1 -49.63 -4.77 -8.46
N ALA A 2 -49.15 -4.44 -9.67
CA ALA A 2 -48.03 -3.56 -10.02
C ALA A 2 -46.60 -3.94 -9.58
N SER A 3 -45.98 -4.80 -10.40
CA SER A 3 -44.55 -4.96 -10.61
C SER A 3 -43.96 -3.70 -11.29
N ARG A 4 -42.80 -3.20 -10.85
CA ARG A 4 -41.92 -2.33 -11.66
C ARG A 4 -40.44 -2.56 -11.36
N HIS A 5 -39.82 -3.32 -12.28
CA HIS A 5 -38.40 -3.28 -12.59
C HIS A 5 -37.91 -1.84 -12.84
N ARG A 6 -36.70 -1.51 -12.39
CA ARG A 6 -35.89 -0.45 -12.99
C ARG A 6 -34.45 -0.91 -13.19
N SER A 7 -34.05 -0.78 -14.44
CA SER A 7 -32.82 -1.21 -15.08
C SER A 7 -31.71 -0.17 -14.92
N ASN A 8 -30.46 -0.65 -14.97
CA ASN A 8 -29.25 0.14 -15.19
C ASN A 8 -29.32 0.98 -16.48
N PRO A 9 -28.63 2.14 -16.49
CA PRO A 9 -28.00 2.65 -17.71
C PRO A 9 -26.47 2.69 -17.56
N SER A 10 -25.83 1.77 -18.30
CA SER A 10 -24.46 1.93 -18.81
C SER A 10 -24.42 3.13 -19.75
N SER A 11 -23.44 4.02 -19.61
CA SER A 11 -23.23 5.17 -20.48
C SER A 11 -21.73 5.27 -20.76
N ASP A 12 -21.31 4.57 -21.81
CA ASP A 12 -19.96 4.57 -22.36
C ASP A 12 -19.92 5.59 -23.52
N PRO A 13 -19.24 6.74 -23.41
CA PRO A 13 -19.36 7.83 -24.39
C PRO A 13 -18.36 7.77 -25.56
N TYR A 14 -17.67 6.64 -25.81
CA TYR A 14 -16.63 6.55 -26.84
C TYR A 14 -16.94 5.59 -28.00
N ALA A 15 -18.21 5.28 -28.26
CA ALA A 15 -18.62 4.65 -29.52
C ALA A 15 -19.05 5.74 -30.51
N ARG A 16 -18.10 6.22 -31.33
CA ARG A 16 -18.45 6.90 -32.58
C ARG A 16 -17.59 6.35 -33.72
N ASP A 17 -18.34 5.80 -34.68
CA ASP A 17 -17.99 5.49 -36.05
C ASP A 17 -17.31 6.65 -36.78
N HIS A 18 -16.95 6.39 -38.05
CA HIS A 18 -16.33 7.26 -39.07
C HIS A 18 -14.80 7.01 -39.16
N LEU A 19 -14.23 6.37 -40.19
CA LEU A 19 -14.57 6.31 -41.61
C LEU A 19 -13.92 5.09 -42.28
N SER A 20 -14.75 4.23 -42.90
CA SER A 20 -14.31 3.41 -44.03
C SER A 20 -14.29 4.28 -45.28
N ILE A 21 -13.12 4.78 -45.69
CA ILE A 21 -12.92 5.34 -47.04
C ILE A 21 -12.08 4.35 -47.84
N LEU A 22 -12.79 3.66 -48.73
CA LEU A 22 -12.45 3.32 -50.11
C LEU A 22 -11.00 2.91 -50.41
N THR A 23 -10.81 1.60 -50.44
CA THR A 23 -9.89 0.91 -51.32
C THR A 23 -10.30 1.13 -52.78
N LEU A 24 -9.61 2.01 -53.50
CA LEU A 24 -9.51 1.95 -54.97
C LEU A 24 -8.03 1.94 -55.34
N ALA A 25 -7.51 0.76 -55.65
CA ALA A 25 -6.22 0.60 -56.30
C ALA A 25 -6.37 1.04 -57.76
N SER A 26 -6.12 2.32 -58.02
CA SER A 26 -5.92 2.84 -59.37
C SER A 26 -4.42 2.98 -59.62
N SER A 27 -3.91 2.12 -60.50
CA SER A 27 -2.55 2.18 -61.03
C SER A 27 -2.35 3.50 -61.77
N PHE A 28 -1.67 4.45 -61.15
CA PHE A 28 -0.99 5.56 -61.81
C PHE A 28 0.41 5.64 -61.22
N ALA A 29 1.42 5.48 -62.08
CA ALA A 29 2.80 5.71 -61.70
C ALA A 29 2.94 7.17 -61.26
N PRO A 30 3.43 7.44 -60.04
CA PRO A 30 3.56 8.81 -59.53
C PRO A 30 4.60 9.55 -60.34
N THR A 31 4.24 10.72 -60.85
CA THR A 31 5.22 11.65 -61.39
C THR A 31 6.07 12.17 -60.22
N PRO A 32 7.38 12.46 -60.41
CA PRO A 32 8.26 12.90 -59.32
C PRO A 32 7.79 14.17 -58.60
N ALA A 33 6.91 14.96 -59.22
CA ALA A 33 6.28 16.14 -58.63
C ALA A 33 5.21 15.80 -57.57
N ASP A 34 4.47 14.69 -57.72
CA ASP A 34 3.42 14.28 -56.77
C ASP A 34 4.02 13.72 -55.46
N GLY A 35 5.19 13.08 -55.56
CA GLY A 35 5.95 12.62 -54.41
C GLY A 35 6.37 13.76 -53.47
N SER A 36 6.80 14.90 -54.03
CA SER A 36 7.15 16.10 -53.27
C SER A 36 5.95 16.66 -52.48
N ARG A 37 4.76 16.69 -53.10
CA ARG A 37 3.54 17.20 -52.45
C ARG A 37 3.09 16.29 -51.31
N LEU A 38 3.07 14.98 -51.50
CA LEU A 38 2.72 14.02 -50.44
C LEU A 38 3.71 14.08 -49.27
N LEU A 39 5.00 14.25 -49.54
CA LEU A 39 6.03 14.40 -48.51
C LEU A 39 5.83 15.70 -47.71
N SER A 40 5.52 16.82 -48.39
CA SER A 40 5.20 18.09 -47.72
C SER A 40 3.94 18.00 -46.85
N GLN A 41 2.94 17.22 -47.28
CA GLN A 41 1.70 17.00 -46.53
C GLN A 41 1.94 16.10 -45.32
N ALA A 42 2.76 15.05 -45.46
CA ALA A 42 3.18 14.19 -44.36
C ALA A 42 3.98 14.97 -43.31
N ASP A 43 4.90 15.84 -43.75
CA ASP A 43 5.67 16.72 -42.86
C ASP A 43 4.78 17.72 -42.12
N ALA A 44 3.79 18.32 -42.80
CA ALA A 44 2.83 19.21 -42.17
C ALA A 44 1.99 18.49 -41.09
N LEU A 45 1.52 17.28 -41.38
CA LEU A 45 0.78 16.46 -40.42
C LEU A 45 1.66 16.02 -39.24
N ALA A 46 2.92 15.67 -39.48
CA ALA A 46 3.87 15.31 -38.44
C ALA A 46 4.13 16.48 -37.49
N ARG A 47 4.32 17.70 -38.02
CA ARG A 47 4.47 18.94 -37.23
C ARG A 47 3.23 19.21 -36.39
N MET A 48 2.06 19.15 -37.00
CA MET A 48 0.80 19.39 -36.29
C MET A 48 0.58 18.37 -35.16
N THR A 49 0.90 17.10 -35.41
CA THR A 49 0.80 16.03 -34.40
C THR A 49 1.77 16.26 -33.26
N LEU A 50 3.00 16.67 -33.56
CA LEU A 50 4.00 17.00 -32.56
C LEU A 50 3.57 18.19 -31.70
N GLU A 51 3.06 19.25 -32.31
CA GLU A 51 2.52 20.41 -31.58
C GLU A 51 1.35 20.04 -30.66
N LEU A 52 0.44 19.18 -31.12
CA LEU A 52 -0.68 18.70 -30.32
C LEU A 52 -0.18 17.90 -29.11
N ASN A 53 0.76 16.97 -29.33
CA ASN A 53 1.36 16.19 -28.26
C ASN A 53 2.10 17.09 -27.25
N LEU A 54 2.85 18.09 -27.71
CA LEU A 54 3.52 19.05 -26.82
C LEU A 54 2.51 19.85 -25.98
N ARG A 55 1.38 20.28 -26.55
CA ARG A 55 0.31 20.93 -25.78
C ARG A 55 -0.29 20.00 -24.74
N GLN A 56 -0.51 18.74 -25.08
CA GLN A 56 -1.05 17.75 -24.15
C GLN A 56 -0.08 17.45 -22.99
N VAL A 57 1.21 17.30 -23.30
CA VAL A 57 2.26 17.15 -22.28
C VAL A 57 2.36 18.40 -21.41
N GLY A 58 2.25 19.60 -22.00
CA GLY A 58 2.21 20.86 -21.25
C GLY A 58 1.06 20.92 -20.25
N LEU A 59 -0.16 20.54 -20.67
CA LEU A 59 -1.32 20.46 -19.77
C LEU A 59 -1.11 19.45 -18.63
N GLN A 60 -0.52 18.29 -18.91
CA GLN A 60 -0.20 17.30 -17.89
C GLN A 60 0.85 17.83 -16.90
N ALA A 61 1.88 18.53 -17.39
CA ALA A 61 2.90 19.14 -16.57
C ALA A 61 2.31 20.20 -15.62
N SER A 62 1.44 21.08 -16.13
CA SER A 62 0.76 22.09 -15.30
C SER A 62 -0.12 21.46 -14.22
N ARG A 63 -0.85 20.39 -14.54
CA ARG A 63 -1.64 19.65 -13.55
C ARG A 63 -0.77 19.01 -12.47
N LEU A 64 0.33 18.38 -12.86
CA LEU A 64 1.28 17.80 -11.90
C LEU A 64 1.91 18.87 -11.01
N GLU A 65 2.19 20.05 -11.54
CA GLU A 65 2.69 21.18 -10.76
C GLU A 65 1.69 21.62 -9.68
N GLU A 66 0.40 21.73 -10.02
CA GLU A 66 -0.68 22.04 -9.07
C GLU A 66 -0.80 20.96 -7.98
N ASP A 67 -0.79 19.68 -8.36
CA ASP A 67 -0.87 18.56 -7.42
C ASP A 67 0.34 18.54 -6.46
N ILE A 68 1.56 18.82 -6.96
CA ILE A 68 2.76 18.93 -6.12
C ILE A 68 2.65 20.12 -5.17
N LYS A 69 2.18 21.28 -5.63
CA LYS A 69 1.96 22.45 -4.78
C LYS A 69 0.96 22.16 -3.66
N ALA A 70 -0.15 21.51 -3.97
CA ALA A 70 -1.14 21.09 -2.98
C ALA A 70 -0.53 20.13 -1.94
N LEU A 71 0.25 19.14 -2.40
CA LEU A 71 0.92 18.19 -1.50
C LEU A 71 1.93 18.89 -0.58
N VAL A 72 2.71 19.83 -1.09
CA VAL A 72 3.65 20.65 -0.29
C VAL A 72 2.90 21.46 0.76
N GLN A 73 1.74 22.02 0.42
CA GLN A 73 0.92 22.76 1.38
C GLN A 73 0.36 21.85 2.48
N CYS A 74 -0.24 20.71 2.12
CA CYS A 74 -0.75 19.74 3.10
C CYS A 74 0.36 19.21 4.02
N THR A 75 1.55 18.95 3.49
CA THR A 75 2.71 18.53 4.31
C THR A 75 3.26 19.66 5.18
N GLY A 76 3.12 20.92 4.77
CA GLY A 76 3.41 22.08 5.59
C GLY A 76 2.47 22.22 6.80
N GLU A 77 1.18 21.99 6.59
CA GLU A 77 0.17 21.96 7.65
C GLU A 77 0.39 20.79 8.61
N ASP A 78 0.71 19.60 8.09
CA ASP A 78 1.05 18.43 8.90
C ASP A 78 2.31 18.66 9.74
N ARG A 79 3.33 19.34 9.18
CA ARG A 79 4.53 19.73 9.95
C ARG A 79 4.18 20.65 11.13
N ARG A 80 3.28 21.62 10.93
CA ARG A 80 2.83 22.51 12.01
C ARG A 80 2.07 21.75 13.07
N PHE A 81 1.14 20.89 12.67
CA PHE A 81 0.39 20.04 13.60
C PHE A 81 1.31 19.14 14.43
N ARG A 82 2.32 18.52 13.80
CA ARG A 82 3.32 17.72 14.50
C ARG A 82 4.13 18.56 15.49
N ALA A 83 4.58 19.75 15.11
CA ALA A 83 5.32 20.63 16.01
C ALA A 83 4.48 21.06 17.23
N GLU A 84 3.21 21.40 17.03
CA GLU A 84 2.29 21.72 18.14
C GLU A 84 2.02 20.49 19.02
N HIS A 85 1.88 19.30 18.41
CA HIS A 85 1.68 18.08 19.16
C HIS A 85 2.91 17.69 19.99
N GLU A 86 4.10 17.74 19.41
CA GLU A 86 5.37 17.53 20.11
C GLU A 86 5.55 18.54 21.24
N GLY A 87 5.21 19.82 21.00
CA GLY A 87 5.20 20.85 22.04
C GLY A 87 4.30 20.50 23.23
N ARG A 88 3.07 20.05 22.97
CA ARG A 88 2.14 19.61 24.03
C ARG A 88 2.64 18.40 24.80
N VAL A 89 3.20 17.41 24.10
CA VAL A 89 3.76 16.21 24.74
C VAL A 89 4.94 16.60 25.65
N ASN A 90 5.81 17.49 25.18
CA ASN A 90 6.92 18.02 25.99
C ASN A 90 6.42 18.79 27.22
N GLU A 91 5.34 19.57 27.09
CA GLU A 91 4.75 20.28 28.22
C GLU A 91 4.19 19.33 29.29
N ILE A 92 3.38 18.36 28.88
CA ILE A 92 2.82 17.34 29.77
C ILE A 92 3.95 16.57 30.46
N TRP A 93 5.03 16.25 29.73
CA TRP A 93 6.18 15.57 30.30
C TRP A 93 6.88 16.43 31.37
N ARG A 94 7.11 17.72 31.11
CA ARG A 94 7.65 18.65 32.11
C ARG A 94 6.76 18.73 33.35
N GLU A 95 5.44 18.74 33.16
CA GLU A 95 4.48 18.77 34.27
C GLU A 95 4.54 17.48 35.09
N ILE A 96 4.59 16.30 34.44
CA ILE A 96 4.77 15.01 35.11
C ILE A 96 6.07 15.00 35.94
N LEU A 97 7.17 15.50 35.38
CA LEU A 97 8.44 15.60 36.10
C LEU A 97 8.35 16.56 37.29
N ALA A 98 7.68 17.71 37.14
CA ALA A 98 7.47 18.67 38.21
C ALA A 98 6.57 18.12 39.33
N VAL A 99 5.53 17.35 39.00
CA VAL A 99 4.69 16.64 39.97
C VAL A 99 5.51 15.57 40.68
N LYS A 100 6.30 14.79 39.94
CA LYS A 100 7.14 13.73 40.50
C LYS A 100 8.17 14.30 41.47
N ALA A 101 8.80 15.42 41.14
CA ALA A 101 9.72 16.14 42.03
C ALA A 101 9.01 16.59 43.32
N ARG A 102 7.85 17.24 43.20
CA ARG A 102 7.05 17.67 44.38
C ARG A 102 6.58 16.50 45.24
N MET A 103 6.22 15.37 44.62
CA MET A 103 5.84 14.15 45.35
C MET A 103 7.01 13.53 46.11
N ALA A 104 8.24 13.65 45.59
CA ALA A 104 9.45 13.19 46.30
C ALA A 104 9.70 14.02 47.57
N ASP A 105 9.47 15.33 47.53
CA ASP A 105 9.59 16.22 48.69
C ASP A 105 8.53 15.90 49.77
N VAL A 106 7.30 15.57 49.35
CA VAL A 106 6.19 15.23 50.26
C VAL A 106 6.35 13.85 50.91
N ASN A 107 6.96 12.89 50.22
CA ASN A 107 7.13 11.52 50.74
C ASN A 107 8.34 11.32 51.67
N GLY A 108 9.13 12.36 51.97
CA GLY A 108 10.12 12.36 53.05
C GLY A 108 11.21 11.27 53.01
N GLY A 109 11.52 10.69 51.85
CA GLY A 109 12.31 9.45 51.77
C GLY A 109 13.43 9.49 50.72
N GLN A 110 14.65 9.69 51.19
CA GLN A 110 15.94 9.76 50.50
C GLN A 110 16.29 8.52 49.61
N GLU A 111 15.49 7.45 49.64
CA GLU A 111 15.74 6.20 48.88
C GLU A 111 15.13 6.15 47.47
N THR A 112 14.19 7.03 47.13
CA THR A 112 13.52 7.01 45.80
C THR A 112 14.00 8.09 44.83
N LEU A 113 14.85 9.02 45.27
CA LEU A 113 15.32 10.14 44.45
C LEU A 113 16.42 9.72 43.45
N GLY A 114 17.27 8.76 43.83
CA GLY A 114 18.36 8.25 42.98
C GLY A 114 17.86 7.53 41.74
N THR A 115 16.88 6.63 41.90
CA THR A 115 16.28 5.87 40.78
C THR A 115 15.49 6.75 39.83
N VAL A 116 14.80 7.78 40.35
CA VAL A 116 14.03 8.71 39.52
C VAL A 116 14.92 9.61 38.68
N LYS A 117 16.04 10.10 39.22
CA LYS A 117 16.99 10.92 38.48
C LYS A 117 17.69 10.11 37.38
N GLU A 118 18.10 8.88 37.69
CA GLU A 118 18.69 7.96 36.72
C GLU A 118 17.71 7.57 35.59
N ASP A 119 16.43 7.38 35.90
CA ASP A 119 15.39 7.11 34.89
C ASP A 119 15.17 8.32 33.96
N VAL A 120 15.21 9.55 34.50
CA VAL A 120 15.06 10.78 33.71
C VAL A 120 16.27 10.99 32.80
N GLU A 121 17.49 10.81 33.31
CA GLU A 121 18.72 10.91 32.52
C GLU A 121 18.78 9.83 31.43
N ARG A 122 18.37 8.60 31.75
CA ARG A 122 18.25 7.51 30.76
C ARG A 122 17.28 7.86 29.64
N TYR A 123 16.10 8.39 29.99
CA TYR A 123 15.08 8.74 28.98
C TYR A 123 15.52 9.93 28.12
N GLN A 124 16.16 10.94 28.70
CA GLN A 124 16.77 12.03 27.94
C GLN A 124 17.83 11.50 26.97
N TYR A 125 18.71 10.60 27.43
CA TYR A 125 19.73 9.99 26.59
C TYR A 125 19.13 9.18 25.42
N GLU A 126 18.10 8.38 25.68
CA GLU A 126 17.39 7.62 24.64
C GLU A 126 16.70 8.54 23.62
N MET A 127 16.07 9.62 24.10
CA MET A 127 15.40 10.60 23.24
C MET A 127 16.41 11.36 22.37
N GLU A 128 17.54 11.80 22.94
CA GLU A 128 18.65 12.38 22.18
C GLU A 128 19.27 11.39 21.19
N GLY A 129 19.32 10.10 21.54
CA GLY A 129 19.72 9.03 20.64
C GLY A 129 18.81 8.93 19.41
N CYS A 130 17.50 8.88 19.64
CA CYS A 130 16.48 8.84 18.59
C CYS A 130 16.52 10.09 17.69
N GLN A 131 16.71 11.27 18.27
CA GLN A 131 16.88 12.51 17.51
C GLN A 131 18.13 12.48 16.64
N ARG A 132 19.27 12.00 17.17
CA ARG A 132 20.51 11.87 16.41
C ARG A 132 20.40 10.84 15.29
N GLU A 133 19.68 9.75 15.49
CA GLU A 133 19.41 8.77 14.43
C GLU A 133 18.52 9.35 13.33
N THR A 134 17.47 10.08 13.72
CA THR A 134 16.59 10.75 12.76
C THR A 134 17.36 11.79 11.94
N ALA A 135 18.21 12.58 12.57
CA ALA A 135 19.07 13.55 11.89
C ALA A 135 20.03 12.87 10.90
N ARG A 136 20.64 11.74 11.28
CA ARG A 136 21.50 10.95 10.37
C ARG A 136 20.73 10.41 9.16
N MET A 137 19.50 9.93 9.36
CA MET A 137 18.66 9.45 8.26
C MET A 137 18.26 10.57 7.30
N ILE A 138 17.91 11.75 7.83
CA ILE A 138 17.62 12.94 7.01
C ILE A 138 18.83 13.34 6.17
N GLU A 139 20.03 13.32 6.77
CA GLU A 139 21.25 13.69 6.06
C GLU A 139 21.60 12.69 4.96
N HIS A 140 21.47 11.39 5.24
CA HIS A 140 21.64 10.35 4.23
C HIS A 140 20.66 10.55 3.06
N PHE A 141 19.40 10.84 3.34
CA PHE A 141 18.41 11.09 2.29
C PHE A 141 18.75 12.33 1.45
N LYS A 142 19.24 13.40 2.07
CA LYS A 142 19.70 14.59 1.34
C LYS A 142 20.87 14.29 0.41
N GLN A 143 21.80 13.45 0.85
CA GLN A 143 22.94 13.01 0.03
C GLN A 143 22.47 12.20 -1.18
N GLU A 144 21.60 11.21 -0.97
CA GLU A 144 20.99 10.42 -2.06
C GLU A 144 20.27 11.34 -3.08
N MET A 145 19.48 12.30 -2.60
CA MET A 145 18.80 13.27 -3.47
C MET A 145 19.77 14.20 -4.19
N ALA A 146 20.92 14.54 -3.60
CA ALA A 146 21.96 15.30 -4.27
C ALA A 146 22.61 14.49 -5.40
N GLY A 147 22.97 13.23 -5.16
CA GLY A 147 23.49 12.34 -6.19
C GLY A 147 22.51 12.09 -7.33
N PHE A 148 21.22 11.94 -7.02
CA PHE A 148 20.18 11.83 -8.04
C PHE A 148 20.07 13.08 -8.92
N ARG A 149 20.14 14.28 -8.32
CA ARG A 149 20.15 15.53 -9.08
C ARG A 149 21.36 15.64 -10.00
N GLU A 150 22.55 15.28 -9.51
CA GLU A 150 23.77 15.27 -10.32
C GLU A 150 23.64 14.32 -11.52
N MET A 151 23.05 13.14 -11.33
CA MET A 151 22.76 12.21 -12.41
C MET A 151 21.80 12.81 -13.45
N CYS A 152 20.76 13.51 -13.02
CA CYS A 152 19.83 14.18 -13.93
C CYS A 152 20.52 15.28 -14.73
N TYR A 153 21.39 16.09 -14.10
CA TYR A 153 22.18 17.10 -14.82
C TYR A 153 23.16 16.49 -15.81
N SER A 154 23.81 15.37 -15.45
CA SER A 154 24.67 14.62 -16.37
C SER A 154 23.89 14.13 -17.59
N LEU A 155 22.70 13.55 -17.40
CA LEU A 155 21.84 13.13 -18.50
C LEU A 155 21.39 14.30 -19.38
N ALA A 156 21.03 15.44 -18.78
CA ALA A 156 20.67 16.65 -19.52
C ALA A 156 21.84 17.13 -20.40
N THR A 157 23.05 17.22 -19.84
CA THR A 157 24.24 17.62 -20.59
C THR A 157 24.63 16.62 -21.69
N GLN A 158 24.40 15.32 -21.48
CA GLN A 158 24.59 14.31 -22.55
C GLN A 158 23.60 14.54 -23.70
N LEU A 159 22.33 14.82 -23.41
CA LEU A 159 21.33 15.13 -24.42
C LEU A 159 21.68 16.39 -25.22
N ASP A 160 22.14 17.45 -24.55
CA ASP A 160 22.59 18.68 -25.20
C ASP A 160 23.80 18.42 -26.12
N GLN A 161 24.75 17.58 -25.69
CA GLN A 161 25.89 17.19 -26.51
C GLN A 161 25.48 16.40 -27.76
N PHE A 162 24.50 15.50 -27.66
CA PHE A 162 23.96 14.80 -28.83
C PHE A 162 23.30 15.75 -29.81
N GLN A 163 22.57 16.75 -29.31
CA GLN A 163 21.93 17.76 -30.14
C GLN A 163 22.97 18.66 -30.83
N ALA A 164 23.99 19.13 -30.12
CA ALA A 164 25.09 19.90 -30.70
C ALA A 164 25.91 19.08 -31.72
N ALA A 165 26.14 17.79 -31.46
CA ALA A 165 26.83 16.90 -32.41
C ALA A 165 26.02 16.71 -33.69
N ALA A 166 24.69 16.57 -33.59
CA ALA A 166 23.80 16.50 -34.75
C ALA A 166 23.81 17.80 -35.58
N GLU A 167 23.83 18.97 -34.92
CA GLU A 167 23.92 20.28 -35.58
C GLU A 167 25.27 20.46 -36.31
N THR A 168 26.38 20.06 -35.69
CA THR A 168 27.71 20.12 -36.32
C THR A 168 27.80 19.21 -37.56
N GLN A 169 27.14 18.04 -37.53
CA GLN A 169 27.04 17.13 -38.69
C GLN A 169 26.18 17.71 -39.82
N ALA A 170 25.13 18.47 -39.50
CA ALA A 170 24.29 19.16 -40.48
C ALA A 170 25.03 20.28 -41.23
N TYR A 171 25.92 21.02 -40.56
CA TYR A 171 26.79 22.00 -41.24
C TYR A 171 27.86 21.34 -42.12
N SER A 172 28.35 20.17 -41.74
CA SER A 172 29.38 19.42 -42.50
C SER A 172 28.84 18.83 -43.80
N THR A 173 27.54 18.53 -43.87
CA THR A 173 26.88 17.93 -45.04
C THR A 173 26.34 18.97 -46.04
N SER A 174 26.36 20.26 -45.69
CA SER A 174 25.87 21.34 -46.56
C SER A 174 26.88 21.85 -47.61
N THR A 175 28.11 21.33 -47.66
CA THR A 175 29.16 21.83 -48.59
C THR A 175 29.71 20.78 -49.56
N GLN A 176 29.10 19.60 -49.67
CA GLN A 176 29.55 18.59 -50.63
C GLN A 176 28.37 17.98 -51.39
N SER A 177 27.99 18.66 -52.46
CA SER A 177 27.24 18.05 -53.55
C SER A 177 28.15 17.06 -54.27
N GLN A 178 28.14 15.78 -53.89
CA GLN A 178 28.26 14.63 -54.79
C GLN A 178 28.27 13.28 -54.04
N ASP A 179 27.53 12.35 -54.62
CA ASP A 179 27.56 10.89 -54.47
C ASP A 179 27.33 10.24 -53.10
N VAL A 180 26.16 9.61 -53.05
CA VAL A 180 25.71 8.67 -52.01
C VAL A 180 26.49 7.36 -52.15
N PRO A 181 27.06 6.82 -51.06
CA PRO A 181 26.91 5.39 -50.83
C PRO A 181 26.19 5.11 -49.52
N ALA A 182 25.39 4.06 -49.57
CA ALA A 182 24.55 3.54 -48.50
C ALA A 182 25.34 3.36 -47.20
N LEU A 183 25.03 4.17 -46.19
CA LEU A 183 25.54 3.98 -44.84
C LEU A 183 24.55 3.15 -44.03
N GLU A 184 25.03 1.98 -43.62
CA GLU A 184 24.33 0.98 -42.82
C GLU A 184 23.65 1.59 -41.59
N ARG A 185 22.36 1.25 -41.43
CA ARG A 185 21.64 1.43 -40.17
C ARG A 185 22.34 0.61 -39.10
N LYS A 186 23.18 1.26 -38.30
CA LYS A 186 23.66 0.71 -37.02
C LYS A 186 22.46 0.58 -36.09
N THR A 187 21.85 -0.60 -36.11
CA THR A 187 20.90 -1.08 -35.10
C THR A 187 21.57 -1.00 -33.72
N TRP A 188 21.06 -0.10 -32.89
CA TRP A 188 21.43 -0.01 -31.48
C TRP A 188 21.03 -1.30 -30.77
N LYS A 189 22.00 -2.16 -30.47
CA LYS A 189 21.84 -3.22 -29.49
C LYS A 189 22.01 -2.59 -28.12
N PHE A 190 20.91 -2.42 -27.40
CA PHE A 190 20.96 -2.10 -25.98
C PHE A 190 21.75 -3.19 -25.23
N PRO A 191 22.64 -2.83 -24.30
CA PRO A 191 23.28 -3.82 -23.45
C PRO A 191 22.23 -4.53 -22.59
N PRO A 192 22.38 -5.84 -22.33
CA PRO A 192 21.45 -6.56 -21.47
C PRO A 192 21.51 -5.94 -20.08
N VAL A 193 20.37 -5.43 -19.63
CA VAL A 193 20.18 -4.99 -18.24
C VAL A 193 20.44 -6.20 -17.37
N ALA A 194 21.53 -6.17 -16.60
CA ALA A 194 21.80 -7.18 -15.60
C ALA A 194 20.62 -7.28 -14.64
N ASP A 195 20.20 -8.53 -14.35
CA ASP A 195 19.14 -8.87 -13.41
C ASP A 195 19.32 -8.16 -12.07
N VAL A 196 18.64 -7.03 -11.90
CA VAL A 196 18.33 -6.51 -10.57
C VAL A 196 17.22 -7.40 -10.03
N LYS A 197 17.60 -8.37 -9.21
CA LYS A 197 16.71 -9.22 -8.43
C LYS A 197 15.97 -8.37 -7.39
N VAL A 198 14.96 -7.62 -7.83
CA VAL A 198 13.98 -7.00 -6.94
C VAL A 198 12.96 -8.06 -6.58
N ALA A 199 13.02 -8.53 -5.33
CA ALA A 199 11.98 -9.37 -4.74
C ALA A 199 10.70 -8.54 -4.52
N LEU A 200 9.86 -8.46 -5.53
CA LEU A 200 8.46 -8.05 -5.40
C LEU A 200 7.58 -9.19 -5.89
N THR A 201 6.94 -9.83 -4.93
CA THR A 201 5.93 -10.87 -5.11
C THR A 201 4.64 -10.22 -5.66
N PRO A 202 4.06 -10.69 -6.78
CA PRO A 202 2.73 -10.31 -7.17
C PRO A 202 1.70 -11.23 -6.50
N ALA A 203 0.67 -10.61 -5.95
CA ALA A 203 -0.57 -11.25 -5.58
C ALA A 203 -1.24 -11.82 -6.85
N SER A 204 -1.40 -13.14 -6.88
CA SER A 204 -2.21 -13.86 -7.85
C SER A 204 -3.69 -13.51 -7.67
N SER A 205 -4.28 -12.91 -8.71
CA SER A 205 -5.73 -12.91 -8.92
C SER A 205 -6.02 -13.94 -10.00
N GLN A 206 -6.36 -15.16 -9.59
CA GLN A 206 -7.03 -16.11 -10.46
C GLN A 206 -8.53 -15.98 -10.26
N GLU A 207 -9.13 -15.40 -11.28
CA GLU A 207 -10.52 -15.55 -11.67
C GLU A 207 -10.79 -17.04 -11.96
N SER A 208 -11.81 -17.60 -11.33
CA SER A 208 -12.38 -18.89 -11.76
C SER A 208 -13.86 -18.94 -11.42
N GLN A 209 -14.58 -19.24 -12.49
CA GLN A 209 -16.02 -19.35 -12.65
C GLN A 209 -16.64 -20.38 -11.69
N ALA A 210 -17.86 -20.08 -11.25
CA ALA A 210 -18.76 -21.06 -10.65
C ALA A 210 -19.50 -21.84 -11.74
N PRO A 211 -19.91 -23.09 -11.45
CA PRO A 211 -21.26 -23.48 -11.83
C PRO A 211 -22.00 -24.24 -10.71
N GLY A 212 -23.29 -23.90 -10.59
CA GLY A 212 -24.38 -24.88 -10.65
C GLY A 212 -24.60 -25.85 -9.48
N THR A 213 -25.65 -25.55 -8.72
CA THR A 213 -26.62 -26.44 -8.05
C THR A 213 -26.77 -27.87 -8.60
N SER A 214 -26.87 -28.89 -7.72
CA SER A 214 -28.09 -29.72 -7.48
C SER A 214 -27.83 -30.99 -6.64
N THR A 215 -28.65 -31.16 -5.58
CA THR A 215 -29.37 -32.37 -5.10
C THR A 215 -28.64 -33.71 -4.78
N GLU A 216 -28.64 -34.07 -3.48
CA GLU A 216 -28.95 -35.34 -2.76
C GLU A 216 -29.04 -36.73 -3.50
N PRO A 217 -29.11 -37.88 -2.79
CA PRO A 217 -28.27 -38.46 -1.72
C PRO A 217 -27.91 -39.96 -2.05
N ILE A 218 -27.35 -40.73 -1.10
CA ILE A 218 -27.49 -42.22 -0.87
C ILE A 218 -26.17 -42.94 -0.51
N SER A 219 -26.17 -43.44 0.74
CA SER A 219 -25.72 -44.75 1.28
C SER A 219 -24.28 -45.30 1.21
N HIS A 220 -23.84 -45.76 2.38
CA HIS A 220 -22.66 -46.59 2.71
C HIS A 220 -22.67 -47.98 2.01
N PRO A 221 -21.54 -48.73 1.93
CA PRO A 221 -21.09 -49.52 3.09
C PRO A 221 -19.56 -49.65 3.32
N ARG A 222 -19.23 -49.66 4.61
CA ARG A 222 -18.17 -50.37 5.35
C ARG A 222 -17.35 -51.42 4.57
N GLN A 223 -16.02 -51.31 4.62
CA GLN A 223 -15.16 -52.48 4.86
C GLN A 223 -13.80 -52.08 5.44
N THR A 224 -13.41 -52.90 6.41
CA THR A 224 -12.22 -52.90 7.25
C THR A 224 -11.02 -53.53 6.54
N THR A 225 -9.83 -52.98 6.69
CA THR A 225 -8.60 -53.79 6.67
C THR A 225 -7.52 -53.15 7.54
N TYR A 226 -6.97 -53.95 8.46
CA TYR A 226 -5.90 -53.62 9.39
C TYR A 226 -4.51 -53.88 8.77
N LYS A 227 -3.52 -53.24 9.41
CA LYS A 227 -2.06 -53.54 9.51
C LYS A 227 -1.08 -52.92 8.48
N PRO A 228 0.21 -52.70 8.84
CA PRO A 228 0.82 -52.50 10.16
C PRO A 228 1.57 -51.17 10.31
N GLU A 229 1.91 -50.87 11.57
CA GLU A 229 2.99 -49.99 12.02
C GLU A 229 4.20 -49.96 11.08
N GLN A 230 4.57 -48.74 10.67
CA GLN A 230 5.94 -48.41 10.33
C GLN A 230 6.36 -47.20 11.17
N THR A 231 7.23 -47.52 12.12
CA THR A 231 7.90 -46.64 13.08
C THR A 231 8.58 -45.48 12.35
N GLN A 232 8.03 -44.28 12.45
CA GLN A 232 8.68 -43.06 11.95
C GLN A 232 9.51 -42.37 13.06
N PRO A 233 10.69 -41.82 12.71
CA PRO A 233 11.70 -41.36 13.67
C PRO A 233 11.29 -40.07 14.41
N LEU A 234 11.53 -40.09 15.73
CA LEU A 234 11.15 -39.07 16.72
C LEU A 234 11.96 -37.75 16.69
N SER A 235 12.73 -37.43 15.66
CA SER A 235 13.73 -36.34 15.72
C SER A 235 13.35 -34.98 15.08
N ASN A 236 12.21 -34.82 14.39
CA ASN A 236 11.88 -33.57 13.68
C ASN A 236 10.96 -32.56 14.43
N LYS A 237 10.65 -32.77 15.71
CA LYS A 237 9.70 -31.93 16.47
C LYS A 237 10.14 -30.47 16.70
N ARG A 238 11.43 -30.16 16.55
CA ARG A 238 11.97 -28.82 16.86
C ARG A 238 11.80 -27.82 15.70
N ASN A 239 11.87 -28.29 14.44
CA ASN A 239 11.72 -27.42 13.26
C ASN A 239 10.25 -27.05 12.98
N THR A 240 9.31 -27.97 13.23
CA THR A 240 7.87 -27.72 12.99
C THR A 240 7.25 -26.72 13.98
N ARG A 241 7.80 -26.61 15.20
CA ARG A 241 7.36 -25.59 16.18
C ARG A 241 7.69 -24.17 15.73
N SER A 242 8.85 -23.98 15.12
CA SER A 242 9.27 -22.66 14.61
C SER A 242 8.37 -22.22 13.46
N THR A 243 8.04 -23.13 12.54
CA THR A 243 7.16 -22.82 11.40
C THR A 243 5.72 -22.56 11.82
N ALA A 244 5.16 -23.34 12.75
CA ALA A 244 3.82 -23.10 13.29
C ALA A 244 3.73 -21.77 14.07
N GLN A 245 4.78 -21.42 14.82
CA GLN A 245 4.90 -20.12 15.48
C GLN A 245 4.93 -18.97 14.48
N GLN A 246 5.74 -19.07 13.43
CA GLN A 246 5.82 -18.08 12.37
C GLN A 246 4.48 -17.93 11.64
N ALA A 247 3.77 -19.04 11.38
CA ALA A 247 2.45 -19.02 10.77
C ALA A 247 1.42 -18.30 11.66
N ALA A 248 1.42 -18.57 12.98
CA ALA A 248 0.55 -17.87 13.93
C ALA A 248 0.87 -16.37 13.99
N LYS A 249 2.15 -15.98 14.02
CA LYS A 249 2.57 -14.57 13.97
C LYS A 249 2.11 -13.89 12.68
N LYS A 250 2.21 -14.56 11.53
CA LYS A 250 1.71 -14.05 10.26
C LYS A 250 0.20 -13.81 10.31
N ARG A 251 -0.58 -14.74 10.86
CA ARG A 251 -2.04 -14.59 11.05
C ARG A 251 -2.38 -13.41 11.97
N ILE A 252 -1.62 -13.20 13.04
CA ILE A 252 -1.75 -12.03 13.91
C ILE A 252 -1.50 -10.74 13.13
N GLN A 253 -0.39 -10.64 12.39
CA GLN A 253 -0.06 -9.45 11.59
C GLN A 253 -1.12 -9.16 10.52
N GLU A 254 -1.64 -10.20 9.87
CA GLU A 254 -2.74 -10.07 8.91
C GLU A 254 -4.04 -9.58 9.55
N ALA A 255 -4.37 -10.07 10.75
CA ALA A 255 -5.51 -9.60 11.53
C ALA A 255 -5.34 -8.14 11.98
N LEU A 256 -4.14 -7.73 12.39
CA LEU A 256 -3.81 -6.34 12.71
C LEU A 256 -3.95 -5.44 11.49
N GLY A 257 -3.40 -5.85 10.34
CA GLY A 257 -3.55 -5.14 9.07
C GLY A 257 -5.01 -5.01 8.64
N SER A 258 -5.82 -6.07 8.80
CA SER A 258 -7.26 -6.04 8.58
C SER A 258 -7.95 -5.04 9.50
N THR A 259 -7.66 -5.09 10.80
CA THR A 259 -8.25 -4.20 11.80
C THR A 259 -7.92 -2.74 11.53
N ARG A 260 -6.68 -2.43 11.09
CA ARG A 260 -6.30 -1.07 10.69
C ARG A 260 -7.10 -0.56 9.49
N ARG A 261 -7.31 -1.39 8.46
CA ARG A 261 -8.15 -1.03 7.30
C ARG A 261 -9.59 -0.77 7.73
N TRP A 262 -10.17 -1.68 8.50
CA TRP A 262 -11.52 -1.50 9.06
C TRP A 262 -11.62 -0.26 9.96
N ASN A 263 -10.56 0.10 10.68
CA ASN A 263 -10.55 1.34 11.48
C ASN A 263 -10.57 2.60 10.62
N HIS A 264 -9.94 2.57 9.45
CA HIS A 264 -10.05 3.66 8.48
C HIS A 264 -11.47 3.75 7.92
N ASP A 265 -12.06 2.61 7.54
CA ASP A 265 -13.44 2.54 7.02
C ASP A 265 -14.47 2.98 8.07
N HIS A 266 -14.24 2.65 9.34
CA HIS A 266 -15.09 3.07 10.46
C HIS A 266 -15.17 4.59 10.61
N LYS A 267 -14.08 5.33 10.32
CA LYS A 267 -14.07 6.79 10.41
C LYS A 267 -14.89 7.49 9.34
N THR A 268 -15.12 6.82 8.21
CA THR A 268 -15.81 7.40 7.05
C THR A 268 -17.23 6.85 6.89
N THR A 269 -17.55 5.75 7.56
CA THR A 269 -18.88 5.14 7.51
C THR A 269 -19.86 5.82 8.45
N ASN A 270 -21.13 5.87 8.04
CA ASN A 270 -22.26 6.30 8.87
C ASN A 270 -22.98 5.11 9.55
N LEU A 271 -22.41 3.90 9.46
CA LEU A 271 -22.98 2.71 10.10
C LEU A 271 -22.86 2.80 11.63
N LYS A 272 -23.89 2.34 12.33
CA LYS A 272 -23.83 2.17 13.78
C LYS A 272 -22.75 1.14 14.15
N ASP A 273 -22.02 1.40 15.23
CA ASP A 273 -20.96 0.53 15.74
C ASP A 273 -21.38 -0.93 15.84
N SER A 274 -22.59 -1.21 16.33
CA SER A 274 -23.08 -2.58 16.48
C SER A 274 -23.14 -3.34 15.16
N VAL A 275 -23.59 -2.68 14.09
CA VAL A 275 -23.67 -3.27 12.74
C VAL A 275 -22.27 -3.40 12.14
N PHE A 276 -21.45 -2.37 12.32
CA PHE A 276 -20.08 -2.35 11.82
C PHE A 276 -19.22 -3.45 12.44
N VAL A 277 -19.28 -3.61 13.77
CA VAL A 277 -18.58 -4.66 14.52
C VAL A 277 -19.06 -6.05 14.11
N ALA A 278 -20.38 -6.24 13.93
CA ALA A 278 -20.91 -7.53 13.46
C ALA A 278 -20.36 -7.89 12.06
N ASN A 279 -20.30 -6.92 11.15
CA ASN A 279 -19.73 -7.11 9.81
C ASN A 279 -18.24 -7.43 9.87
N TYR A 280 -17.48 -6.71 10.71
CA TYR A 280 -16.06 -7.00 10.93
C TYR A 280 -15.84 -8.41 11.45
N LEU A 281 -16.58 -8.83 12.48
CA LEU A 281 -16.43 -10.16 13.08
C LEU A 281 -16.85 -11.28 12.11
N LYS A 282 -17.90 -11.07 11.31
CA LYS A 282 -18.30 -12.00 10.23
C LYS A 282 -17.22 -12.12 9.17
N GLN A 283 -16.61 -11.01 8.77
CA GLN A 283 -15.54 -11.04 7.77
C GLN A 283 -14.27 -11.69 8.33
N GLN A 284 -13.95 -11.40 9.59
CA GLN A 284 -12.82 -12.02 10.27
C GLN A 284 -13.03 -13.52 10.44
N SER A 285 -14.24 -13.99 10.77
CA SER A 285 -14.53 -15.41 10.91
C SER A 285 -14.46 -16.16 9.58
N LYS A 286 -14.78 -15.51 8.45
CA LYS A 286 -14.60 -16.08 7.11
C LYS A 286 -13.13 -16.26 6.76
N ARG A 287 -12.29 -15.28 7.11
CA ARG A 287 -10.85 -15.29 6.82
C ARG A 287 -10.08 -16.21 7.76
N ASP A 288 -10.37 -16.11 9.05
CA ASP A 288 -9.67 -16.80 10.12
C ASP A 288 -10.64 -17.08 11.29
N PRO A 289 -11.29 -18.27 11.30
CA PRO A 289 -12.24 -18.64 12.34
C PRO A 289 -11.63 -18.65 13.75
N ALA A 290 -10.40 -19.16 13.90
CA ALA A 290 -9.76 -19.26 15.21
C ALA A 290 -9.42 -17.88 15.79
N MET A 291 -8.94 -16.96 14.95
CA MET A 291 -8.70 -15.58 15.34
C MET A 291 -10.00 -14.87 15.72
N ALA A 292 -11.07 -15.08 14.96
CA ALA A 292 -12.38 -14.50 15.27
C ALA A 292 -12.90 -14.96 16.63
N VAL A 293 -12.77 -16.25 16.97
CA VAL A 293 -13.15 -16.80 18.28
C VAL A 293 -12.32 -16.18 19.40
N LEU A 294 -11.00 -16.01 19.20
CA LEU A 294 -10.12 -15.38 20.17
C LEU A 294 -10.57 -13.95 20.48
N ILE A 295 -10.76 -13.12 19.44
CA ILE A 295 -11.21 -11.73 19.57
C ILE A 295 -12.60 -11.69 20.22
N GLN A 296 -13.55 -12.53 19.79
CA GLN A 296 -14.90 -12.58 20.37
C GLN A 296 -14.88 -12.95 21.85
N ARG A 297 -14.06 -13.93 22.26
CA ARG A 297 -13.95 -14.34 23.66
C ARG A 297 -13.39 -13.22 24.54
N ALA A 298 -12.38 -12.51 24.06
CA ALA A 298 -11.80 -11.39 24.77
C ALA A 298 -12.74 -10.18 24.83
N LEU A 299 -13.47 -9.90 23.74
CA LEU A 299 -14.51 -8.88 23.70
C LEU A 299 -15.63 -9.19 24.71
N ARG A 300 -16.10 -10.44 24.76
CA ARG A 300 -17.10 -10.88 25.75
C ARG A 300 -16.60 -10.63 27.17
N LYS A 301 -15.37 -11.02 27.51
CA LYS A 301 -14.79 -10.73 28.83
C LYS A 301 -14.79 -9.23 29.16
N ARG A 302 -14.41 -8.38 28.20
CA ARG A 302 -14.38 -6.91 28.37
C ARG A 302 -15.78 -6.31 28.53
N VAL A 303 -16.74 -6.75 27.74
CA VAL A 303 -18.13 -6.25 27.79
C VAL A 303 -18.81 -6.70 29.08
N CYS A 304 -18.67 -7.96 29.48
CA CYS A 304 -19.24 -8.47 30.73
C CYS A 304 -18.72 -7.71 31.96
N ARG A 305 -17.45 -7.29 31.96
CA ARG A 305 -16.89 -6.45 33.04
C ARG A 305 -17.58 -5.08 33.17
N ARG A 306 -18.08 -4.52 32.06
CA ARG A 306 -18.81 -3.25 32.05
C ARG A 306 -20.30 -3.41 32.35
N ARG A 307 -20.85 -4.62 32.16
CA ARG A 307 -22.27 -4.90 32.36
C ARG A 307 -22.48 -6.18 33.17
N PRO A 308 -22.27 -6.15 34.50
CA PRO A 308 -22.42 -7.36 35.32
C PRO A 308 -23.86 -7.88 35.42
N HIS A 309 -24.85 -7.07 34.99
CA HIS A 309 -26.28 -7.28 35.26
C HIS A 309 -27.15 -7.53 34.01
N SER A 310 -26.57 -7.85 32.84
CA SER A 310 -27.38 -8.33 31.70
C SER A 310 -27.92 -9.73 32.03
N LYS A 311 -29.24 -9.81 32.28
CA LYS A 311 -29.91 -11.01 32.83
C LYS A 311 -29.96 -12.21 31.87
N SER A 312 -29.63 -12.03 30.59
CA SER A 312 -29.63 -13.10 29.59
C SER A 312 -28.35 -13.08 28.76
N PRO A 313 -27.73 -14.25 28.48
CA PRO A 313 -26.70 -14.38 27.47
C PRO A 313 -27.22 -13.90 26.11
N PRO A 314 -26.39 -13.23 25.28
CA PRO A 314 -26.80 -12.86 23.94
C PRO A 314 -27.06 -14.11 23.10
N GLU A 315 -28.25 -14.23 22.51
CA GLU A 315 -28.66 -15.37 21.69
C GLU A 315 -28.03 -15.33 20.29
N THR A 316 -27.79 -14.12 19.77
CA THR A 316 -27.21 -13.89 18.43
C THR A 316 -25.94 -13.04 18.48
N LEU A 317 -25.14 -13.09 17.42
CA LEU A 317 -23.97 -12.23 17.27
C LEU A 317 -24.39 -10.75 17.22
N GLU A 318 -25.49 -10.47 16.53
CA GLU A 318 -26.08 -9.14 16.42
C GLU A 318 -26.49 -8.59 17.79
N ASP A 319 -27.11 -9.42 18.65
CA ASP A 319 -27.45 -9.03 20.02
C ASP A 319 -26.21 -8.74 20.86
N PHE A 320 -25.17 -9.56 20.74
CA PHE A 320 -23.90 -9.31 21.40
C PHE A 320 -23.28 -7.98 20.94
N CYS A 321 -23.30 -7.70 19.63
CA CYS A 321 -22.70 -6.50 19.07
C CYS A 321 -23.45 -5.21 19.42
N LYS A 322 -24.72 -5.26 19.87
CA LYS A 322 -25.46 -4.06 20.36
C LYS A 322 -24.72 -3.36 21.50
N ASP A 323 -24.02 -4.12 22.33
CA ASP A 323 -23.29 -3.60 23.50
C ASP A 323 -21.79 -3.40 23.24
N VAL A 324 -21.31 -3.64 22.00
CA VAL A 324 -19.90 -3.51 21.62
C VAL A 324 -19.68 -2.25 20.80
N ARG A 325 -18.75 -1.41 21.24
CA ARG A 325 -18.29 -0.25 20.45
C ARG A 325 -17.06 -0.63 19.64
N TRP A 326 -16.82 0.04 18.52
CA TRP A 326 -15.62 -0.20 17.71
C TRP A 326 -14.33 0.02 18.52
N ARG A 327 -14.33 1.02 19.41
CA ARG A 327 -13.23 1.25 20.38
C ARG A 327 -12.90 0.01 21.23
N ASP A 328 -13.90 -0.80 21.57
CA ASP A 328 -13.68 -2.00 22.38
C ASP A 328 -13.00 -3.11 21.56
N VAL A 329 -13.26 -3.17 20.25
CA VAL A 329 -12.55 -4.05 19.31
C VAL A 329 -11.09 -3.65 19.23
N ILE A 330 -10.80 -2.36 19.02
CA ILE A 330 -9.43 -1.84 18.97
C ILE A 330 -8.68 -2.19 20.25
N ALA A 331 -9.23 -1.84 21.42
CA ALA A 331 -8.58 -2.11 22.70
C ALA A 331 -8.36 -3.60 22.96
N THR A 332 -9.30 -4.45 22.52
CA THR A 332 -9.18 -5.90 22.65
C THR A 332 -8.09 -6.45 21.75
N VAL A 333 -8.01 -5.98 20.51
CA VAL A 333 -6.96 -6.37 19.57
C VAL A 333 -5.58 -5.91 20.07
N GLU A 334 -5.47 -4.70 20.60
CA GLU A 334 -4.21 -4.21 21.19
C GLU A 334 -3.78 -5.04 22.40
N GLU A 335 -4.68 -5.37 23.31
CA GLU A 335 -4.34 -6.17 24.48
C GLU A 335 -4.02 -7.62 24.12
N GLU A 336 -4.86 -8.28 23.32
CA GLU A 336 -4.71 -9.71 23.06
C GLU A 336 -3.67 -10.02 21.98
N LEU A 337 -3.61 -9.22 20.91
CA LEU A 337 -2.74 -9.53 19.77
C LEU A 337 -1.38 -8.83 19.82
N ILE A 338 -1.27 -7.69 20.50
CA ILE A 338 -0.01 -6.94 20.62
C ILE A 338 0.63 -7.20 21.99
N LYS A 339 -0.08 -6.89 23.08
CA LYS A 339 0.49 -7.02 24.43
C LYS A 339 0.63 -8.49 24.87
N ALA A 340 -0.34 -9.33 24.51
CA ALA A 340 -0.35 -10.76 24.84
C ALA A 340 -0.02 -11.65 23.62
N GLU A 341 0.88 -11.21 22.73
CA GLU A 341 1.23 -11.94 21.50
C GLU A 341 1.61 -13.41 21.76
N SER A 342 2.36 -13.70 22.84
CA SER A 342 2.77 -15.06 23.20
C SER A 342 1.58 -15.99 23.49
N GLU A 343 0.57 -15.49 24.21
CA GLU A 343 -0.66 -16.22 24.51
C GLU A 343 -1.55 -16.36 23.26
N ALA A 344 -1.63 -15.32 22.42
CA ALA A 344 -2.34 -15.40 21.15
C ALA A 344 -1.71 -16.44 20.21
N VAL A 345 -0.38 -16.45 20.09
CA VAL A 345 0.35 -17.47 19.32
C VAL A 345 0.09 -18.86 19.88
N LYS A 346 -0.01 -19.01 21.21
CA LYS A 346 -0.31 -20.29 21.85
C LYS A 346 -1.75 -20.75 21.58
N ALA A 347 -2.70 -19.83 21.58
CA ALA A 347 -4.12 -20.11 21.30
C ALA A 347 -4.41 -20.43 19.83
N LEU A 348 -3.53 -20.02 18.91
CA LEU A 348 -3.65 -20.25 17.46
C LEU A 348 -2.88 -21.49 16.96
N ARG A 349 -2.16 -22.19 17.86
CA ARG A 349 -1.56 -23.50 17.60
C ARG A 349 -2.56 -24.60 17.96
#